data_AF-A0A9D5XNC2-F1
#
_entry.id   AF-A0A9D5XNC2-F1
#
_cell.length_a   1.000
_cell.length_b   1.000
_cell.length_c   1.000
_cell.angle_alpha   90.00
_cell.angle_beta   90.00
_cell.angle_gamma   90.00
#
_symmetry.space_group_name_H-M   'P 1'
#
loop_
_entity.id
_entity.type
_entity.pdbx_description
1 polymer ?
#
loop_
_entity_poly.entity_id
_entity_poly.type
_entity_poly.pdbx_seq_one_letter_code
_entity_poly.pdbx_strand_id
1 'polypeptide(L)' 'MKAIKPFKGVKDGEIYPTEFEVGDEIPPELEAAAVELGAADAKKAPAKSN' A
#
# COMPACT_ATOMS: atom_id res chain seq x y z
N MET A 1 -0.93 3.78 5.83
CA MET A 1 0.55 3.62 5.96
C MET A 1 1.22 4.43 4.85
N LYS A 2 2.50 4.84 4.96
CA LYS A 2 3.18 5.55 3.86
C LYS A 2 4.19 4.64 3.16
N ALA A 3 4.28 4.77 1.85
CA ALA A 3 5.25 4.05 1.04
C ALA A 3 6.67 4.54 1.36
N ILE A 4 7.58 3.61 1.66
CA ILE A 4 9.01 3.91 1.86
C ILE A 4 9.82 3.73 0.58
N LYS A 5 9.24 3.05 -0.41
CA LYS A 5 9.82 2.85 -1.74
C LYS A 5 8.71 2.88 -2.79
N PRO A 6 9.04 3.19 -4.05
CA PRO A 6 8.04 3.19 -5.10
C PRO A 6 7.56 1.75 -5.37
N PHE A 7 6.25 1.57 -5.51
CA PHE A 7 5.67 0.28 -5.84
C PHE A 7 4.40 0.45 -6.68
N LYS A 8 3.96 -0.66 -7.29
CA LYS A 8 2.76 -0.70 -8.13
C LYS A 8 1.71 -1.57 -7.45
N GLY A 9 0.50 -1.06 -7.30
CA GLY A 9 -0.61 -1.80 -6.71
C GLY A 9 -1.90 -1.55 -7.45
N VAL A 10 -2.69 -2.60 -7.63
CA VAL A 10 -4.01 -2.52 -8.26
C VAL A 10 -5.03 -2.27 -7.15
N LYS A 11 -5.73 -1.13 -7.22
CA LYS A 11 -6.82 -0.83 -6.28
C LYS A 11 -8.06 -1.63 -6.66
N ASP A 12 -8.91 -1.90 -5.68
CA ASP A 12 -10.18 -2.57 -5.90
C ASP A 12 -11.04 -1.78 -6.91
N GLY A 13 -11.51 -2.46 -7.94
CA GLY A 13 -12.25 -1.84 -9.04
C GLY A 13 -11.39 -1.18 -10.12
N GLU A 14 -10.07 -1.09 -9.95
CA GLU A 14 -9.15 -0.72 -11.03
C GLU A 14 -8.63 -1.96 -11.76
N ILE A 15 -8.55 -1.88 -13.08
CA ILE A 15 -7.95 -2.93 -13.93
C ILE A 15 -6.47 -2.68 -14.18
N TYR A 16 -5.99 -1.46 -13.91
CA TYR A 16 -4.60 -1.06 -14.09
C TYR A 16 -3.92 -0.83 -12.75
N PRO A 17 -2.64 -1.21 -12.62
CA PRO A 17 -1.87 -0.92 -11.43
C PRO A 17 -1.59 0.58 -11.31
N THR A 18 -1.92 1.17 -10.16
CA THR A 18 -1.50 2.52 -9.77
C THR A 18 -0.04 2.48 -9.32
N GLU A 19 0.72 3.49 -9.71
CA GLU A 19 2.09 3.70 -9.27
C GLU A 19 2.08 4.58 -8.02
N PHE A 20 2.65 4.08 -6.93
CA PHE A 20 2.76 4.78 -5.65
C PHE A 20 4.22 5.20 -5.45
N GLU A 21 4.45 6.48 -5.16
CA GLU A 21 5.78 7.01 -4.92
C GLU A 21 6.19 6.91 -3.43
N VAL A 22 7.43 7.29 -3.11
CA VAL A 22 7.88 7.35 -1.71
C VAL A 22 7.18 8.50 -0.99
N GLY A 23 6.60 8.21 0.17
CA GLY A 23 5.84 9.14 0.98
C GLY A 23 4.34 9.17 0.66
N ASP A 24 3.93 8.48 -0.41
CA ASP A 24 2.54 8.34 -0.80
C ASP A 24 1.76 7.47 0.19
N GLU A 25 0.46 7.73 0.30
CA GLU A 25 -0.40 6.99 1.22
C GLU A 25 -0.83 5.66 0.59
N ILE A 26 -0.53 4.56 1.27
CA ILE A 26 -0.86 3.22 0.82
C ILE A 26 -2.28 2.88 1.29
N PRO A 27 -3.20 2.56 0.36
CA PRO A 27 -4.54 2.14 0.74
C PRO A 27 -4.50 0.78 1.45
N PRO A 28 -5.42 0.53 2.39
CA PRO A 28 -5.36 -0.63 3.27
C PRO A 28 -5.44 -1.99 2.57
N GLU A 29 -6.05 -2.04 1.39
CA GLU A 29 -6.04 -3.25 0.54
C GLU A 29 -4.64 -3.60 -0.01
N LEU A 30 -3.77 -2.60 -0.16
CA LEU A 30 -2.41 -2.74 -0.67
C LEU A 30 -1.36 -2.71 0.42
N GLU A 31 -1.70 -2.39 1.68
CA GLU A 31 -0.76 -2.35 2.79
C GLU A 31 -0.09 -3.72 3.01
N ALA A 32 -0.84 -4.82 2.96
CA ALA A 32 -0.29 -6.16 3.11
C ALA A 32 0.70 -6.50 1.98
N ALA A 33 0.31 -6.24 0.73
CA ALA A 33 1.18 -6.44 -0.43
C ALA A 33 2.42 -5.54 -0.39
N ALA A 34 2.26 -4.29 0.03
CA ALA A 34 3.35 -3.34 0.18
C ALA A 34 4.31 -3.78 1.29
N VAL A 35 3.83 -4.33 2.41
CA VAL A 35 4.70 -4.89 3.46
C VAL A 35 5.45 -6.13 2.98
N GLU A 36 4.78 -7.07 2.31
CA GLU A 36 5.43 -8.26 1.74
C GLU A 36 6.47 -7.91 0.69
N LEU A 37 6.17 -6.92 -0.16
CA LEU A 37 7.13 -6.38 -1.11
C LEU A 37 8.23 -5.56 -0.43
N GLY A 38 8.09 -5.18 0.84
CA GLY A 38 9.00 -4.29 1.57
C GLY A 38 8.93 -2.83 1.10
N ALA A 39 7.81 -2.42 0.53
CA ALA A 39 7.46 -1.05 0.17
C ALA A 39 6.81 -0.25 1.31
N ALA A 40 6.48 -0.91 2.40
CA ALA A 40 6.08 -0.28 3.65
C ALA A 40 6.71 -1.00 4.85
N ASP A 41 7.12 -0.26 5.88
CA ASP A 41 7.55 -0.83 7.15
C ASP A 41 6.38 -1.48 7.86
N ALA A 42 6.51 -2.70 8.38
CA ALA A 42 5.50 -3.41 9.18
C ALA A 42 5.15 -2.75 10.54
N LYS A 43 4.95 -1.43 10.59
CA LYS A 43 4.26 -0.74 11.68
C LYS A 43 2.76 -0.87 11.44
N LYS A 44 2.20 -1.92 12.03
CA LYS A 44 0.79 -2.15 12.37
C LYS A 44 -0.16 -1.06 11.83
N ALA A 45 -0.65 -1.25 10.61
CA ALA A 45 -1.74 -0.44 10.11
C ALA A 45 -2.98 -0.64 10.99
N PRO A 46 -3.76 0.42 11.29
CA PRO A 46 -5.07 0.23 11.90
C PRO A 46 -5.96 -0.44 10.86
N ALA A 47 -6.29 -1.71 11.11
CA ALA A 47 -7.39 -2.40 10.45
C ALA A 47 -8.61 -1.46 10.44
N LYS A 48 -9.21 -1.23 9.27
CA LYS A 48 -10.50 -0.57 9.14
C LYS A 48 -11.47 -1.22 10.15
N SER A 49 -11.77 -0.50 11.22
CA SER A 49 -12.91 -0.81 12.09
C SER A 49 -14.17 -0.58 11.29
N ASN A 50 -14.96 -1.64 11.10
CA ASN A 50 -16.36 -1.56 10.76
C ASN A 50 -17.19 -1.34 12.04
#